data_AF-A0A3S5IX05-F1
#
_entry.id   AF-A0A3S5IX05-F1
#
_cell.length_a   1.000
_cell.length_b   1.000
_cell.length_c   1.000
_cell.angle_alpha   90.00
_cell.angle_beta   90.00
_cell.angle_gamma   90.00
#
_symmetry.space_group_name_H-M   'P 1'
#
loop_
_entity.id
_entity.type
_entity.pdbx_description
1 polymer ?
#
loop_
_entity_poly.entity_id
_entity_poly.type
_entity_poly.pdbx_seq_one_letter_code
_entity_poly.pdbx_strand_id
1 'polypeptide(L)'
;MKRIQTPIKPKQIILTFISGMRDISSTILEGARQWIFPQTCAMCGRLRTEAANISGTQGMLCPLCESKGFDLAGPLDRVLPEGLQSVQAGFPFVRDGPLQEMLHALKYQIRPDVGEQLGRMVAIHRMASWLEDSNIEPSKSLFIAVPIHWRRRLGRGYNQSETIARGIQAVFPELEILPRGVFVRR
;
A
#
# COMPACT_ATOMS: atom_id res chain seq x y z
N MET A 1 -35.04 13.93 46.01
CA MET A 1 -33.56 13.82 45.88
C MET A 1 -33.07 14.95 44.98
N LYS A 2 -32.46 15.99 45.56
CA LYS A 2 -31.91 17.14 44.82
C LYS A 2 -30.58 16.74 44.17
N ARG A 3 -30.50 16.73 42.83
CA ARG A 3 -29.21 16.64 42.12
C ARG A 3 -28.53 18.00 42.21
N ILE A 4 -27.50 18.07 43.04
CA ILE A 4 -26.58 19.20 43.14
C ILE A 4 -25.73 19.20 41.86
N GLN A 5 -26.00 20.12 40.94
CA GLN A 5 -25.07 20.40 39.84
C GLN A 5 -23.86 21.13 40.44
N THR A 6 -22.71 20.46 40.49
CA THR A 6 -21.44 21.08 40.86
C THR A 6 -21.04 22.08 39.77
N PRO A 7 -20.63 23.32 40.11
CA PRO A 7 -20.25 24.31 39.12
C PRO A 7 -18.94 23.90 38.43
N ILE A 8 -18.98 23.84 37.09
CA ILE A 8 -17.81 23.59 36.24
C ILE A 8 -16.82 24.75 36.44
N LYS A 9 -15.57 24.43 36.82
CA LYS A 9 -14.54 25.44 37.11
C LYS A 9 -14.16 26.20 35.83
N PRO A 10 -14.01 27.54 35.85
CA PRO A 10 -13.75 28.37 34.66
C PRO A 10 -12.48 27.98 33.89
N LYS A 11 -11.46 27.43 34.56
CA LYS A 11 -10.24 26.92 33.92
C LYS A 11 -10.48 25.71 33.00
N GLN A 12 -11.47 24.87 33.27
CA GLN A 12 -11.81 23.74 32.41
C GLN A 12 -12.44 24.22 31.09
N ILE A 13 -13.32 25.22 31.14
CA ILE A 13 -13.98 25.79 29.96
C ILE A 13 -12.94 26.40 29.00
N ILE A 14 -11.97 27.15 29.53
CA ILE A 14 -10.90 27.79 28.73
C ILE A 14 -10.01 26.72 28.08
N LEU A 15 -9.66 25.64 28.79
CA LEU A 15 -8.85 24.56 28.22
C LEU A 15 -9.58 23.82 27.10
N THR A 16 -10.87 23.54 27.25
CA THR A 16 -11.70 22.92 26.19
C THR A 16 -11.87 23.84 24.98
N PHE A 17 -11.92 25.16 25.21
CA PHE A 17 -12.01 26.15 24.13
C PHE A 17 -10.69 26.28 23.36
N ILE A 18 -9.54 26.26 24.05
CA ILE A 18 -8.21 26.30 23.43
C ILE A 18 -7.92 24.99 22.67
N SER A 19 -8.33 23.83 23.20
CA SER A 19 -8.22 22.56 22.47
C SER A 19 -9.12 22.56 21.24
N GLY A 20 -10.39 22.99 21.38
CA GLY A 20 -11.32 23.09 20.26
C GLY A 20 -10.87 24.08 19.18
N MET A 21 -10.26 25.21 19.55
CA MET A 21 -9.67 26.15 18.58
C MET A 21 -8.45 25.58 17.86
N ARG A 22 -7.61 24.79 18.54
CA ARG A 22 -6.52 24.07 17.89
C ARG A 22 -7.06 23.04 16.89
N ASP A 23 -8.07 22.28 17.29
CA ASP A 23 -8.70 21.26 16.44
C ASP A 23 -9.34 21.89 15.18
N ILE A 24 -10.07 23.00 15.34
CA ILE A 24 -10.65 23.76 14.22
C ILE A 24 -9.56 24.30 13.29
N SER A 25 -8.46 24.81 13.85
CA SER A 25 -7.35 25.33 13.03
C SER A 25 -6.68 24.23 12.20
N SER A 26 -6.50 23.03 12.76
CA SER A 26 -6.00 21.88 12.00
C SER A 26 -6.99 21.42 10.93
N THR A 27 -8.29 21.32 11.24
CA THR A 27 -9.30 20.90 10.26
C THR A 27 -9.39 21.87 9.08
N ILE A 28 -9.31 23.18 9.33
CA ILE A 28 -9.31 24.20 8.27
C ILE A 28 -8.04 24.09 7.42
N LEU A 29 -6.88 23.85 8.05
CA LEU A 29 -5.61 23.70 7.35
C LEU A 29 -5.56 22.43 6.49
N GLU A 30 -6.06 21.31 7.01
CA GLU A 30 -6.22 20.05 6.28
C GLU A 30 -7.18 20.25 5.08
N GLY A 31 -8.31 20.91 5.29
CA GLY A 31 -9.28 21.23 4.25
C GLY A 31 -8.70 22.12 3.15
N ALA A 32 -7.94 23.15 3.51
CA ALA A 32 -7.23 24.02 2.56
C ALA A 32 -6.15 23.24 1.77
N ARG A 33 -5.43 22.33 2.44
CA ARG A 33 -4.44 21.46 1.79
C ARG A 33 -5.08 20.52 0.78
N GLN A 34 -6.26 19.98 1.06
CA GLN A 34 -7.01 19.12 0.13
C GLN A 34 -7.54 19.88 -1.08
N TRP A 35 -7.83 21.18 -0.93
CA TRP A 35 -8.25 22.03 -2.04
C TRP A 35 -7.10 22.35 -3.00
N ILE A 36 -5.90 22.61 -2.47
CA ILE A 36 -4.74 22.99 -3.28
C ILE A 36 -3.99 21.75 -3.79
N PHE A 37 -4.01 20.64 -3.05
CA PHE A 37 -3.39 19.36 -3.40
C PHE A 37 -4.33 18.19 -3.11
N PRO A 38 -5.40 18.02 -3.93
CA PRO A 38 -6.34 16.94 -3.73
C PRO A 38 -5.66 15.58 -3.87
N GLN A 39 -5.84 14.73 -2.85
CA GLN A 39 -5.46 13.32 -2.92
C GLN A 39 -6.45 12.61 -3.86
N THR A 40 -6.12 12.48 -5.14
CA THR A 40 -6.97 11.79 -6.12
C THR A 40 -6.54 10.34 -6.30
N CYS A 41 -7.47 9.50 -6.75
CA CYS A 41 -7.16 8.14 -7.21
C CYS A 41 -6.39 8.21 -8.53
N ALA A 42 -5.20 7.61 -8.59
CA ALA A 42 -4.37 7.60 -9.81
C ALA A 42 -5.07 6.95 -11.03
N MET A 43 -6.09 6.10 -10.81
CA MET A 43 -6.81 5.41 -11.88
C MET A 43 -8.10 6.11 -12.33
N CYS A 44 -8.94 6.57 -11.39
CA CYS A 44 -10.25 7.15 -11.73
C CYS A 44 -10.38 8.66 -11.47
N GLY A 45 -9.33 9.30 -10.95
CA GLY A 45 -9.30 10.73 -10.67
C GLY A 45 -10.19 11.20 -9.52
N ARG A 46 -11.02 10.32 -8.92
CA ARG A 46 -11.90 10.69 -7.80
C ARG A 46 -11.10 11.06 -6.56
N LEU A 47 -11.60 12.05 -5.81
CA LEU A 47 -11.07 12.44 -4.51
C LEU A 47 -11.09 11.25 -3.54
N ARG A 48 -9.96 11.01 -2.90
CA ARG A 48 -9.82 10.11 -1.77
C ARG A 48 -10.15 10.94 -0.52
N THR A 49 -11.44 10.96 -0.14
CA THR A 49 -11.87 11.67 1.06
C THR A 49 -11.24 11.04 2.31
N GLU A 50 -11.10 11.80 3.39
CA GLU A 50 -10.57 11.30 4.66
C GLU A 50 -11.31 10.07 5.19
N ALA A 51 -12.60 9.93 4.84
CA ALA A 51 -13.39 8.73 5.14
C ALA A 51 -12.81 7.43 4.54
N ALA A 52 -12.09 7.52 3.41
CA ALA A 52 -11.36 6.40 2.82
C ALA A 52 -10.00 6.12 3.52
N ASN A 53 -9.53 7.03 4.37
CA ASN A 53 -8.38 6.81 5.25
C ASN A 53 -8.78 6.19 6.59
N ILE A 54 -10.07 6.23 6.98
CA ILE A 54 -10.59 5.62 8.21
C ILE A 54 -10.46 4.08 8.16
N SER A 55 -10.47 3.49 6.95
CA SER A 55 -10.27 2.04 6.76
C SER A 55 -8.82 1.59 6.68
N GLY A 56 -7.84 2.46 6.97
CA GLY A 56 -6.41 2.11 6.89
C GLY A 56 -5.89 1.86 5.47
N THR A 57 -6.68 2.13 4.43
CA THR A 57 -6.28 2.01 3.02
C THR A 57 -5.35 3.15 2.60
N GLN A 58 -4.10 3.11 3.08
CA GLN A 58 -3.01 3.89 2.54
C GLN A 58 -2.71 3.43 1.09
N GLY A 59 -2.36 4.37 0.21
CA GLY A 59 -2.13 4.06 -1.21
C GLY A 59 -2.35 5.24 -2.16
N MET A 60 -2.46 4.94 -3.45
CA MET A 60 -2.76 5.89 -4.54
C MET A 60 -4.08 5.57 -5.25
N LEU A 61 -4.66 4.39 -5.02
CA LEU A 61 -5.96 4.02 -5.57
C LEU A 61 -7.06 4.11 -4.51
N CYS A 62 -8.30 4.32 -4.96
CA CYS A 62 -9.48 4.13 -4.13
C CYS A 62 -9.81 2.63 -4.01
N PRO A 63 -10.55 2.20 -2.96
CA PRO A 63 -10.85 0.78 -2.74
C PRO A 63 -11.50 0.08 -3.94
N LEU A 64 -12.38 0.78 -4.67
CA LEU A 64 -13.03 0.23 -5.87
C LEU A 64 -12.05 0.02 -7.04
N CYS A 65 -11.07 0.90 -7.21
CA CYS A 65 -10.05 0.74 -8.26
C CYS A 65 -9.01 -0.30 -7.87
N GLU A 66 -8.65 -0.37 -6.58
CA GLU A 66 -7.78 -1.42 -6.04
C GLU A 66 -8.43 -2.80 -6.23
N SER A 67 -9.72 -2.95 -5.88
CA SER A 67 -10.43 -4.22 -6.02
C SER A 67 -10.71 -4.64 -7.47
N LYS A 68 -10.68 -3.69 -8.41
CA LYS A 68 -10.85 -3.99 -9.85
C LYS A 68 -9.54 -4.45 -10.50
N GLY A 69 -8.40 -4.02 -9.98
CA GLY A 69 -7.11 -4.28 -10.62
C GLY A 69 -6.81 -3.32 -11.78
N PHE A 70 -5.62 -3.46 -12.34
CA PHE A 70 -5.33 -3.02 -13.71
C PHE A 70 -5.77 -4.13 -14.67
N ASP A 71 -5.70 -3.90 -15.98
CA ASP A 71 -5.52 -5.02 -16.90
C ASP A 71 -4.34 -5.83 -16.34
N LEU A 72 -4.48 -7.13 -16.16
CA LEU A 72 -3.45 -7.94 -15.56
C LEU A 72 -2.70 -8.65 -16.69
N ALA A 73 -1.37 -8.70 -16.60
CA ALA A 73 -0.60 -9.40 -17.61
C ALA A 73 -0.94 -10.90 -17.57
N GLY A 74 -0.93 -11.53 -18.75
CA GLY A 74 -1.07 -12.97 -18.89
C GLY A 74 0.24 -13.72 -18.64
N PRO A 75 0.23 -15.05 -18.80
CA PRO A 75 1.44 -15.86 -18.76
C PRO A 75 2.49 -15.34 -19.74
N LEU A 76 3.74 -15.34 -19.31
CA LEU A 76 4.86 -14.96 -20.17
C LEU A 76 5.40 -16.22 -20.87
N ASP A 77 5.21 -16.30 -22.19
CA ASP A 77 5.81 -17.36 -23.00
C ASP A 77 7.29 -17.03 -23.28
N ARG A 78 8.19 -17.63 -22.50
CA ARG A 78 9.65 -17.47 -22.64
C ARG A 78 10.37 -18.75 -22.25
N VAL A 79 11.49 -19.03 -22.92
CA VAL A 79 12.43 -20.07 -22.50
C VAL A 79 13.01 -19.69 -21.14
N LEU A 80 12.75 -20.51 -20.13
CA LEU A 80 13.22 -20.29 -18.76
C LEU A 80 14.58 -20.97 -18.55
N PRO A 81 15.49 -20.36 -17.76
CA PRO A 81 16.71 -21.02 -17.34
C PRO A 81 16.41 -22.23 -16.46
N GLU A 82 17.34 -23.18 -16.40
CA GLU A 82 17.23 -24.35 -15.53
C GLU A 82 17.03 -23.95 -14.06
N GLY A 83 16.10 -24.63 -13.39
CA GLY A 83 15.72 -24.34 -12.01
C GLY A 83 14.66 -23.24 -11.83
N LEU A 84 14.24 -22.55 -12.90
CA LEU A 84 13.12 -21.62 -12.86
C LEU A 84 11.85 -22.27 -13.43
N GLN A 85 10.87 -22.51 -12.56
CA GLN A 85 9.63 -23.22 -12.94
C GLN A 85 8.66 -22.34 -13.74
N SER A 86 8.48 -21.09 -13.32
CA SER A 86 7.53 -20.18 -13.95
C SER A 86 7.96 -18.72 -13.78
N VAL A 87 7.46 -17.86 -14.69
CA VAL A 87 7.59 -16.41 -14.59
C VAL A 87 6.22 -15.80 -14.84
N GLN A 88 5.77 -15.02 -13.85
CA GLN A 88 4.45 -14.42 -13.87
C GLN A 88 4.56 -12.90 -13.86
N ALA A 89 3.74 -12.23 -14.65
CA ALA A 89 3.65 -10.78 -14.68
C ALA A 89 2.35 -10.32 -14.00
N GLY A 90 2.47 -9.46 -12.98
CA GLY A 90 1.29 -8.92 -12.30
C GLY A 90 0.51 -7.94 -13.18
N PHE A 91 1.20 -7.09 -13.93
CA PHE A 91 0.60 -5.97 -14.65
C PHE A 91 1.29 -5.73 -16.01
N PRO A 92 0.56 -5.36 -17.07
CA PRO A 92 1.10 -4.80 -18.29
C PRO A 92 1.57 -3.38 -18.03
N PHE A 93 2.66 -2.99 -18.66
CA PHE A 93 3.16 -1.63 -18.59
C PHE A 93 2.57 -0.80 -19.72
N VAL A 94 1.77 0.21 -19.38
CA VAL A 94 1.25 1.21 -20.30
C VAL A 94 1.92 2.54 -20.00
N ARG A 95 2.48 3.18 -21.04
CA ARG A 95 3.10 4.50 -20.92
C ARG A 95 2.05 5.53 -20.53
N ASP A 96 2.43 6.43 -19.62
CA ASP A 96 1.59 7.49 -19.06
C ASP A 96 0.32 6.97 -18.38
N GLY A 97 0.35 5.69 -17.98
CA GLY A 97 -0.73 5.02 -17.26
C GLY A 97 -0.58 5.07 -15.74
N PRO A 98 -1.65 4.71 -15.00
CA PRO A 98 -1.68 4.74 -13.54
C PRO A 98 -0.61 3.87 -12.88
N LEU A 99 -0.28 2.71 -13.48
CA LEU A 99 0.79 1.85 -12.99
C LEU A 99 2.15 2.55 -13.05
N GLN A 100 2.44 3.33 -14.10
CA GLN A 100 3.71 4.05 -14.22
C GLN A 100 3.84 5.10 -13.11
N GLU A 101 2.76 5.84 -12.83
CA GLU A 101 2.72 6.83 -11.75
C GLU A 101 2.96 6.17 -10.38
N MET A 102 2.26 5.06 -10.11
CA MET A 102 2.45 4.28 -8.88
C MET A 102 3.87 3.74 -8.74
N LEU A 103 4.45 3.19 -9.82
CA LEU A 103 5.84 2.72 -9.81
C LEU A 103 6.84 3.87 -9.60
N HIS A 104 6.55 5.06 -10.11
CA HIS A 104 7.37 6.24 -9.88
C HIS A 104 7.32 6.68 -8.41
N ALA A 105 6.12 6.76 -7.82
CA ALA A 105 5.94 7.07 -6.41
C ALA A 105 6.64 6.05 -5.50
N LEU A 106 6.50 4.76 -5.81
CA LEU A 106 7.20 3.67 -5.11
C LEU A 106 8.73 3.83 -5.19
N LYS A 107 9.27 4.18 -6.35
CA LYS A 107 10.74 4.26 -6.54
C LYS A 107 11.36 5.52 -5.96
N TYR A 108 10.65 6.65 -5.95
CA TYR A 108 11.28 7.97 -5.76
C TYR A 108 10.60 8.87 -4.73
N GLN A 109 9.40 8.52 -4.24
CA GLN A 109 8.64 9.38 -3.32
C GLN A 109 8.46 8.75 -1.92
N ILE A 110 9.18 7.67 -1.62
CA ILE A 110 9.12 6.97 -0.32
C ILE A 110 7.67 6.56 0.02
N ARG A 111 7.02 5.85 -0.92
CA ARG A 111 5.63 5.39 -0.81
C ARG A 111 5.52 3.86 -0.68
N PRO A 112 5.87 3.27 0.48
CA PRO A 112 5.78 1.83 0.70
C PRO A 112 4.34 1.30 0.65
N ASP A 113 3.38 2.14 1.03
CA ASP A 113 1.93 1.90 0.95
C ASP A 113 1.47 1.55 -0.47
N VAL A 114 2.09 2.17 -1.49
CA VAL A 114 1.83 1.86 -2.89
C VAL A 114 2.30 0.45 -3.24
N GLY A 115 3.43 0.01 -2.67
CA GLY A 115 3.94 -1.35 -2.86
C GLY A 115 2.98 -2.39 -2.27
N GLU A 116 2.48 -2.14 -1.07
CA GLU A 116 1.49 -3.00 -0.42
C GLU A 116 0.18 -3.03 -1.20
N GLN A 117 -0.28 -1.89 -1.72
CA GLN A 117 -1.47 -1.82 -2.59
C GLN A 117 -1.29 -2.64 -3.87
N LEU A 118 -0.16 -2.52 -4.56
CA LEU A 118 0.15 -3.35 -5.74
C LEU A 118 0.21 -4.84 -5.38
N GLY A 119 0.79 -5.19 -4.24
CA GLY A 119 0.86 -6.57 -3.75
C GLY A 119 -0.52 -7.17 -3.49
N ARG A 120 -1.42 -6.43 -2.81
CA ARG A 120 -2.80 -6.86 -2.57
C ARG A 120 -3.55 -7.09 -3.87
N MET A 121 -3.41 -6.17 -4.85
CA MET A 121 -4.02 -6.31 -6.16
C MET A 121 -3.56 -7.60 -6.86
N VAL A 122 -2.25 -7.87 -6.89
CA VAL A 122 -1.72 -9.12 -7.45
C VAL A 122 -2.30 -10.33 -6.73
N ALA A 123 -2.32 -10.29 -5.40
CA ALA A 123 -2.83 -11.39 -4.61
C ALA A 123 -4.30 -11.71 -4.90
N ILE A 124 -5.16 -10.71 -4.84
CA ILE A 124 -6.61 -10.83 -5.05
C ILE A 124 -6.92 -11.42 -6.43
N HIS A 125 -6.18 -11.04 -7.46
CA HIS A 125 -6.55 -11.38 -8.83
C HIS A 125 -5.76 -12.50 -9.48
N ARG A 126 -4.54 -12.83 -8.99
CA ARG A 126 -3.62 -13.73 -9.72
C ARG A 126 -2.96 -14.81 -8.88
N MET A 127 -2.80 -14.60 -7.57
CA MET A 127 -1.94 -15.49 -6.78
C MET A 127 -2.47 -16.94 -6.75
N ALA A 128 -3.78 -17.13 -6.61
CA ALA A 128 -4.37 -18.47 -6.67
C ALA A 128 -4.02 -19.21 -7.97
N SER A 129 -4.23 -18.56 -9.13
CA SER A 129 -3.87 -19.15 -10.43
C SER A 129 -2.36 -19.40 -10.56
N TRP A 130 -1.51 -18.51 -10.06
CA TRP A 130 -0.05 -18.70 -10.17
C TRP A 130 0.46 -19.87 -9.34
N LEU A 131 -0.11 -20.06 -8.16
CA LEU A 131 0.21 -21.17 -7.27
C LEU A 131 -0.23 -22.49 -7.90
N GLU A 132 -1.43 -22.53 -8.48
CA GLU A 132 -1.95 -23.71 -9.19
C GLU A 132 -1.12 -24.05 -10.43
N ASP A 133 -0.90 -23.07 -11.32
CA ASP A 133 -0.13 -23.24 -12.57
C ASP A 133 1.31 -23.73 -12.31
N SER A 134 1.88 -23.32 -11.18
CA SER A 134 3.25 -23.67 -10.80
C SER A 134 3.33 -24.88 -9.86
N ASN A 135 2.19 -25.48 -9.48
CA ASN A 135 2.09 -26.55 -8.50
C ASN A 135 2.81 -26.23 -7.16
N ILE A 136 2.63 -24.99 -6.68
CA ILE A 136 3.24 -24.47 -5.46
C ILE A 136 2.24 -24.56 -4.32
N GLU A 137 2.59 -25.29 -3.27
CA GLU A 137 1.81 -25.34 -2.03
C GLU A 137 2.22 -24.18 -1.11
N PRO A 138 1.33 -23.22 -0.80
CA PRO A 138 1.66 -22.03 -0.01
C PRO A 138 2.28 -22.34 1.35
N SER A 139 1.69 -23.28 2.08
CA SER A 139 2.10 -23.69 3.43
C SER A 139 3.50 -24.31 3.52
N LYS A 140 4.06 -24.74 2.38
CA LYS A 140 5.41 -25.32 2.27
C LYS A 140 6.37 -24.44 1.47
N SER A 141 5.98 -23.20 1.21
CA SER A 141 6.71 -22.27 0.35
C SER A 141 7.05 -20.98 1.08
N LEU A 142 8.15 -20.35 0.67
CA LEU A 142 8.60 -19.08 1.22
C LEU A 142 8.57 -18.00 0.15
N PHE A 143 8.04 -16.83 0.52
CA PHE A 143 8.08 -15.66 -0.33
C PHE A 143 9.40 -14.89 -0.12
N ILE A 144 10.26 -14.88 -1.13
CA ILE A 144 11.57 -14.22 -1.03
C ILE A 144 11.51 -12.89 -1.77
N ALA A 145 11.45 -11.79 -1.01
CA ALA A 145 11.58 -10.45 -1.57
C ALA A 145 13.01 -10.25 -2.08
N VAL A 146 13.16 -10.00 -3.39
CA VAL A 146 14.47 -9.79 -4.02
C VAL A 146 15.22 -8.64 -3.32
N PRO A 147 16.45 -8.86 -2.80
CA PRO A 147 17.20 -7.80 -2.15
C PRO A 147 17.59 -6.67 -3.11
N ILE A 148 17.36 -5.44 -2.67
CA ILE A 148 17.86 -4.26 -3.37
C ILE A 148 19.30 -3.94 -2.91
N HIS A 149 20.13 -3.51 -3.86
CA HIS A 149 21.50 -3.08 -3.57
C HIS A 149 21.53 -1.95 -2.52
N TRP A 150 22.46 -2.04 -1.56
CA TRP A 150 22.53 -1.16 -0.39
C TRP A 150 22.52 0.34 -0.74
N ARG A 151 23.27 0.77 -1.77
CA ARG A 151 23.24 2.18 -2.23
C ARG A 151 21.86 2.65 -2.66
N ARG A 152 21.12 1.80 -3.38
CA ARG A 152 19.74 2.13 -3.80
C ARG A 152 18.79 2.08 -2.61
N ARG A 153 19.02 1.17 -1.66
CA ARG A 153 18.25 1.11 -0.42
C ARG A 153 18.40 2.39 0.40
N LEU A 154 19.63 2.91 0.53
CA LEU A 154 19.89 4.18 1.22
C LEU A 154 19.10 5.33 0.58
N GLY A 155 19.14 5.45 -0.75
CA GLY A 155 18.40 6.51 -1.45
C GLY A 155 16.87 6.36 -1.39
N ARG A 156 16.35 5.13 -1.31
CA ARG A 156 14.89 4.88 -1.30
C ARG A 156 14.29 4.70 0.10
N GLY A 157 15.11 4.47 1.12
CA GLY A 157 14.69 4.18 2.50
C GLY A 157 14.23 2.73 2.76
N TYR A 158 13.82 1.99 1.74
CA TYR A 158 13.24 0.63 1.89
C TYR A 158 13.44 -0.25 0.65
N ASN A 159 13.10 -1.54 0.78
CA ASN A 159 13.06 -2.49 -0.32
C ASN A 159 11.64 -2.56 -0.91
N GLN A 160 11.48 -2.14 -2.17
CA GLN A 160 10.18 -2.10 -2.85
C GLN A 160 9.59 -3.51 -3.04
N SER A 161 10.43 -4.51 -3.28
CA SER A 161 9.99 -5.90 -3.42
C SER A 161 9.42 -6.43 -2.11
N GLU A 162 9.92 -5.96 -0.97
CA GLU A 162 9.42 -6.35 0.35
C GLU A 162 8.05 -5.75 0.64
N THR A 163 7.81 -4.49 0.26
CA THR A 163 6.48 -3.88 0.41
C THR A 163 5.43 -4.56 -0.46
N ILE A 164 5.80 -4.99 -1.67
CA ILE A 164 4.92 -5.77 -2.53
C ILE A 164 4.64 -7.15 -1.90
N ALA A 165 5.68 -7.81 -1.38
CA ALA A 165 5.54 -9.08 -0.66
C ALA A 165 4.55 -8.97 0.52
N ARG A 166 4.65 -7.91 1.32
CA ARG A 166 3.71 -7.64 2.43
C ARG A 166 2.27 -7.48 1.96
N GLY A 167 2.07 -6.77 0.85
CA GLY A 167 0.75 -6.66 0.23
C GLY A 167 0.17 -8.01 -0.17
N ILE A 168 1.00 -8.92 -0.68
CA ILE A 168 0.58 -10.28 -1.01
C ILE A 168 0.24 -11.08 0.25
N GLN A 169 1.13 -11.06 1.25
CA GLN A 169 0.95 -11.80 2.51
C GLN A 169 -0.29 -11.34 3.28
N ALA A 170 -0.69 -10.06 3.17
CA ALA A 170 -1.92 -9.57 3.77
C ALA A 170 -3.18 -10.28 3.25
N VAL A 171 -3.13 -10.88 2.05
CA VAL A 171 -4.21 -11.65 1.43
C VAL A 171 -3.95 -13.16 1.48
N PHE A 172 -2.68 -13.59 1.43
CA PHE A 172 -2.24 -14.99 1.57
C PHE A 172 -1.30 -15.14 2.77
N PRO A 173 -1.84 -15.26 4.00
CA PRO A 173 -1.02 -15.31 5.22
C PRO A 173 -0.13 -16.55 5.31
N GLU A 174 -0.50 -17.63 4.63
CA GLU A 174 0.25 -18.89 4.58
C GLU A 174 1.60 -18.76 3.86
N LEU A 175 1.76 -17.77 2.97
CA LEU A 175 3.03 -17.47 2.32
C LEU A 175 3.89 -16.62 3.26
N GLU A 176 4.74 -17.28 4.03
CA GLU A 176 5.67 -16.58 4.92
C GLU A 176 6.74 -15.83 4.11
N ILE A 177 6.91 -14.55 4.39
CA ILE A 177 7.99 -13.75 3.81
C ILE A 177 9.28 -14.07 4.56
N LEU A 178 10.30 -14.50 3.82
CA LEU A 178 11.61 -14.81 4.41
C LEU A 178 12.17 -13.57 5.15
N PRO A 179 12.57 -13.70 6.43
CA PRO A 179 13.15 -12.60 7.18
C PRO A 179 14.38 -12.00 6.52
N ARG A 180 14.58 -10.70 6.73
CA ARG A 180 15.75 -9.99 6.20
C ARG A 180 17.05 -10.57 6.75
N GLY A 181 18.10 -10.55 5.92
CA GLY A 181 19.46 -10.94 6.31
C GLY A 181 19.76 -12.43 6.14
N VAL A 182 18.74 -13.27 5.93
CA VAL A 182 18.93 -14.69 5.60
C VAL A 182 19.44 -14.84 4.16
N PHE A 183 18.83 -14.12 3.22
CA PHE A 183 19.26 -14.06 1.83
C PHE A 183 19.92 -12.71 1.52
N VAL A 184 21.22 -12.74 1.25
CA VAL A 184 22.00 -11.55 0.87
C VAL A 184 22.48 -11.72 -0.55
N ARG A 185 22.20 -10.71 -1.38
CA ARG A 185 22.78 -10.62 -2.72
C ARG A 185 24.29 -10.36 -2.57
N ARG A 186 25.11 -11.36 -2.86
CA ARG A 186 26.56 -11.21 -3.02
C ARG A 186 26.88 -10.27 -4.18
#